data_AF-A0A0G4NA80-F1
#
_entry.id   AF-A0A0G4NA80-F1
#
_cell.length_a   1.000
_cell.length_b   1.000
_cell.length_c   1.000
_cell.angle_alpha   90.00
_cell.angle_beta   90.00
_cell.angle_gamma   90.00
#
_symmetry.space_group_name_H-M   'P 1'
#
loop_
_entity.id
_entity.type
_entity.pdbx_description
1 polymer ?
#
loop_
_entity_poly.entity_id
_entity_poly.type
_entity_poly.pdbx_seq_one_letter_code
_entity_poly.pdbx_strand_id
1 'polypeptide(L)'
;MGRRAFDKHFNEARHVHGLRCLGITNTSLFRDITSIEQATNLWEKIQREAKKNKVDDGSIVQMEDGEGNVMPEKVYYDLQKQGLL
;
A
#
# COMPACT_ATOMS: atom_id res chain seq x y z
N MET A 1 22.27 -1.90 29.89
CA MET A 1 21.16 -2.39 29.05
C MET A 1 19.87 -1.93 29.68
N GLY A 2 19.05 -1.14 28.98
CA GLY A 2 17.83 -0.57 29.56
C GLY A 2 16.81 -0.30 28.46
N ARG A 3 15.54 -0.19 28.85
CA ARG A 3 14.40 -0.03 27.94
C ARG A 3 14.60 1.11 26.94
N ARG A 4 15.15 2.24 27.40
CA ARG A 4 15.52 3.39 26.55
C ARG A 4 16.50 3.09 25.42
N ALA A 5 17.46 2.19 25.63
CA ALA A 5 18.42 1.82 24.59
C ALA A 5 17.76 0.89 23.55
N PHE A 6 16.88 0.01 24.02
CA PHE A 6 16.08 -0.86 23.15
C PHE A 6 15.09 -0.06 22.29
N ASP A 7 14.45 0.96 22.86
CA ASP A 7 13.57 1.85 22.11
C ASP A 7 14.33 2.64 21.03
N LYS A 8 15.59 3.01 21.30
CA LYS A 8 16.47 3.67 20.32
C LYS A 8 16.87 2.74 19.18
N HIS A 9 17.09 1.45 19.45
CA HIS A 9 17.47 0.45 18.44
C HIS A 9 16.50 0.41 17.25
N PHE A 10 15.20 0.62 17.46
CA PHE A 10 14.23 0.64 16.36
C PHE A 10 14.45 1.78 15.35
N ASN A 11 15.13 2.84 15.75
CA ASN A 11 15.50 3.94 14.86
C ASN A 11 16.94 3.84 14.33
N GLU A 12 17.71 2.86 14.78
CA GLU A 12 19.08 2.69 14.30
C GLU A 12 19.10 2.21 12.85
N ALA A 13 20.15 2.63 12.12
CA ALA A 13 20.33 2.28 10.72
C ALA A 13 20.33 0.77 10.48
N ARG A 14 20.82 -0.03 11.44
CA ARG A 14 20.82 -1.49 11.36
C ARG A 14 19.40 -2.07 11.31
N HIS A 15 18.51 -1.62 12.19
CA HIS A 15 17.12 -2.10 12.21
C HIS A 15 16.36 -1.63 10.96
N VAL A 16 16.53 -0.36 10.60
CA VAL A 16 15.93 0.22 9.37
C VAL A 16 16.41 -0.50 8.12
N HIS A 17 17.70 -0.83 8.03
CA HIS A 17 18.24 -1.59 6.91
C HIS A 17 17.67 -3.01 6.86
N GLY A 18 17.56 -3.69 8.00
CA GLY A 18 16.93 -5.02 8.08
C GLY A 18 15.48 -5.02 7.57
N LEU A 19 14.68 -4.03 7.98
CA LEU A 19 13.33 -3.85 7.47
C LEU A 19 13.29 -3.56 5.96
N ARG A 20 14.22 -2.74 5.46
CA ARG A 20 14.34 -2.46 4.01
C ARG A 20 14.68 -3.70 3.20
N CYS A 21 15.54 -4.58 3.71
CA CYS A 21 15.86 -5.85 3.04
C CYS A 21 14.64 -6.79 2.94
N LEU A 22 13.68 -6.67 3.87
CA LEU A 22 12.39 -7.39 3.83
C LEU A 22 11.36 -6.72 2.90
N GLY A 23 11.71 -5.60 2.25
CA GLY A 23 10.79 -4.83 1.40
C GLY A 23 9.81 -3.95 2.17
N ILE A 24 10.03 -3.75 3.48
CA ILE A 24 9.21 -2.86 4.31
C ILE A 24 9.73 -1.43 4.14
N THR A 25 8.88 -0.55 3.60
CA THR A 25 9.25 0.85 3.35
C THR A 25 8.93 1.77 4.53
N ASN A 26 7.91 1.45 5.32
CA ASN A 26 7.49 2.26 6.45
C ASN A 26 8.05 1.67 7.76
N THR A 27 9.19 2.18 8.22
CA THR A 27 9.84 1.68 9.45
C THR A 27 9.18 2.16 10.74
N SER A 28 8.40 3.24 10.70
CA SER A 28 7.77 3.80 11.90
C SER A 28 6.68 2.89 12.48
N LEU A 29 6.00 2.13 11.62
CA LEU A 29 4.93 1.20 12.02
C LEU A 29 5.46 -0.10 12.65
N PHE A 30 6.77 -0.36 12.51
CA PHE A 30 7.43 -1.58 12.98
C PHE A 30 8.27 -1.35 14.24
N ARG A 31 8.11 -0.18 14.88
CA ARG A 31 8.65 0.06 16.22
C ARG A 31 8.01 -0.96 17.18
N ASP A 32 8.82 -1.56 18.04
CA ASP A 32 8.47 -2.66 18.95
C ASP A 32 8.37 -4.07 18.32
N ILE A 33 8.57 -4.22 17.01
CA ILE A 33 8.60 -5.53 16.36
C ILE A 33 10.00 -6.12 16.40
N THR A 34 10.13 -7.25 17.08
CA THR A 34 11.40 -7.97 17.26
C THR A 34 11.52 -9.20 16.37
N SER A 35 10.40 -9.86 16.06
CA SER A 35 10.35 -11.06 15.24
C SER A 35 10.17 -10.73 13.76
N ILE A 36 11.00 -11.34 12.91
CA ILE A 36 10.92 -11.18 11.44
C ILE A 36 9.55 -11.64 10.92
N GLU A 37 9.04 -12.78 11.42
CA GLU A 37 7.74 -13.32 11.03
C GLU A 37 6.57 -12.37 11.32
N GLN A 38 6.63 -11.66 12.47
CA GLN A 38 5.62 -10.67 12.81
C GLN A 38 5.69 -9.46 11.87
N ALA A 39 6.90 -9.02 11.50
CA ALA A 39 7.09 -7.94 10.55
C ALA A 39 6.56 -8.32 9.16
N THR A 40 6.84 -9.52 8.67
CA THR A 40 6.35 -9.96 7.35
C THR A 40 4.82 -10.06 7.33
N ASN A 41 4.22 -10.68 8.35
CA ASN A 41 2.76 -10.84 8.44
C ASN A 41 2.03 -9.50 8.52
N LEU A 42 2.56 -8.55 9.31
CA LEU A 42 1.98 -7.21 9.42
C LEU A 42 2.09 -6.45 8.08
N TRP A 43 3.24 -6.56 7.41
CA TRP A 43 3.46 -5.90 6.13
C TRP A 43 2.53 -6.43 5.03
N GLU A 44 2.33 -7.74 4.97
CA GLU A 44 1.37 -8.35 4.04
C GLU A 44 -0.06 -7.88 4.30
N LYS A 45 -0.46 -7.76 5.57
CA LYS A 45 -1.78 -7.23 5.94
C LYS A 45 -1.95 -5.78 5.48
N ILE A 46 -0.96 -4.93 5.76
CA ILE A 46 -0.97 -3.51 5.34
C ILE A 46 -1.04 -3.39 3.82
N GLN A 47 -0.26 -4.17 3.08
CA GLN A 47 -0.30 -4.17 1.61
C GLN A 47 -1.67 -4.61 1.08
N ARG A 48 -2.28 -5.64 1.69
CA ARG A 48 -3.60 -6.12 1.31
C ARG A 48 -4.67 -5.05 1.51
N GLU A 49 -4.65 -4.36 2.66
CA GLU A 49 -5.58 -3.27 2.95
C GLU A 49 -5.36 -2.07 2.03
N ALA A 50 -4.10 -1.68 1.78
CA ALA A 50 -3.77 -0.62 0.83
C ALA A 50 -4.24 -0.94 -0.60
N LYS A 51 -4.04 -2.19 -1.06
CA LYS A 51 -4.54 -2.65 -2.35
C LYS A 51 -6.06 -2.63 -2.40
N LYS A 52 -6.73 -3.11 -1.35
CA LYS A 52 -8.20 -3.11 -1.27
C LYS A 52 -8.75 -1.68 -1.37
N ASN A 53 -8.20 -0.74 -0.59
CA ASN A 53 -8.63 0.67 -0.64
C ASN A 53 -8.37 1.30 -2.02
N LYS A 54 -7.25 0.98 -2.68
CA LYS A 54 -6.93 1.51 -4.02
C LYS A 54 -7.85 0.96 -5.12
N VAL A 55 -8.31 -0.29 -5.00
CA VAL A 55 -9.24 -0.91 -5.96
C VAL A 55 -10.64 -0.32 -5.82
N ASP A 56 -11.06 -0.03 -4.59
CA ASP A 56 -12.36 0.55 -4.28
C ASP A 56 -12.49 1.95 -4.91
N ASP A 57 -11.51 2.82 -4.70
CA ASP A 57 -11.53 4.22 -5.16
C ASP A 57 -11.65 4.38 -6.69
N GLY A 58 -11.04 3.48 -7.46
CA GLY A 58 -11.06 3.53 -8.94
C GLY A 58 -12.25 2.86 -9.61
N SER A 59 -13.07 2.12 -8.87
CA SER A 59 -14.18 1.32 -9.43
C SER A 59 -15.57 1.90 -9.15
N ILE A 60 -15.66 2.97 -8.34
CA ILE A 60 -16.95 3.51 -7.88
C ILE A 60 -17.61 4.40 -8.95
N VAL A 61 -16.84 5.10 -9.79
CA VAL A 61 -17.41 6.00 -10.80
C VAL A 61 -17.62 5.23 -12.11
N GLN A 62 -18.88 4.94 -12.40
CA GLN A 62 -19.34 4.34 -13.64
C GLN A 62 -19.87 5.44 -14.55
N MET A 63 -19.37 5.50 -15.79
CA MET A 63 -19.79 6.44 -16.82
C MET A 63 -20.56 5.67 -17.90
N GLU A 64 -21.62 6.28 -18.42
CA GLU A 64 -22.40 5.76 -19.54
C GLU A 64 -21.91 6.43 -20.84
N ASP A 65 -21.68 5.64 -21.89
CA ASP A 65 -21.40 6.17 -23.23
C ASP A 65 -22.68 6.60 -23.97
N GLY A 66 -22.52 7.15 -25.18
CA GLY A 66 -23.67 7.57 -26.00
C GLY A 66 -24.55 6.41 -26.48
N GLU A 67 -24.11 5.17 -26.33
CA GLU A 67 -24.82 3.94 -26.71
C GLU A 67 -25.46 3.22 -25.51
N GLY A 68 -25.30 3.74 -24.28
CA GLY A 68 -25.86 3.18 -23.06
C GLY A 68 -24.98 2.11 -22.39
N ASN A 69 -23.73 1.93 -22.81
CA ASN A 69 -22.80 1.01 -22.17
C ASN A 69 -22.17 1.65 -20.93
N VAL A 70 -22.18 0.91 -19.81
CA VAL A 70 -21.64 1.37 -18.54
C VAL A 70 -20.21 0.88 -18.39
N MET A 71 -19.28 1.81 -18.18
CA MET A 71 -17.85 1.51 -18.03
C MET A 71 -17.19 2.35 -16.93
N PRO A 72 -16.08 1.88 -16.32
CA PRO A 72 -15.37 2.65 -15.31
C PRO A 72 -14.83 3.97 -15.88
N GLU A 73 -14.84 5.03 -15.07
CA GLU A 73 -14.39 6.39 -15.45
C GLU A 73 -13.03 6.41 -16.17
N LYS A 74 -12.07 5.61 -15.72
CA LYS A 74 -10.74 5.51 -16.37
C LYS A 74 -10.83 4.99 -17.79
N VAL A 75 -11.65 3.97 -18.02
CA VAL A 75 -11.85 3.36 -19.34
C VAL A 75 -12.57 4.35 -20.24
N TYR A 76 -13.58 5.04 -19.71
CA TYR A 76 -14.29 6.11 -20.42
C TYR A 76 -13.32 7.19 -20.91
N TYR A 77 -12.49 7.78 -20.03
CA TYR A 77 -11.56 8.83 -20.45
C TYR A 77 -10.45 8.32 -21.38
N ASP A 78 -9.97 7.09 -21.22
CA ASP A 78 -8.97 6.53 -22.14
C ASP A 78 -9.57 6.29 -23.54
N LEU A 79 -10.79 5.77 -23.64
CA LEU A 79 -11.48 5.60 -24.92
C LEU A 79 -11.83 6.95 -25.55
N GLN A 80 -12.26 7.95 -24.76
CA GLN A 80 -12.52 9.30 -25.24
C GLN A 80 -11.26 9.96 -25.80
N LYS A 81 -10.11 9.81 -25.12
CA LYS A 81 -8.82 10.32 -25.62
C LYS A 81 -8.35 9.59 -26.88
N GLN A 82 -8.71 8.33 -27.04
CA GLN A 82 -8.43 7.54 -28.25
C GLN A 82 -9.43 7.84 -29.38
N GLY A 83 -10.51 8.59 -29.12
CA GLY A 83 -11.57 8.89 -30.08
C GLY A 83 -12.48 7.71 -30.39
N LEU A 84 -12.62 6.78 -29.45
CA LEU A 84 -13.40 5.53 -29.57
C LEU A 84 -14.75 5.59 -28.84
N LEU A 85 -15.15 6.78 -28.35
CA LEU A 85 -16.43 7.09 -27.70
C LEU A 85 -17.11 8.26 -28.40
#